data_AF-A0A831QJA9-F1
#
_entry.id   AF-A0A831QJA9-F1
#
_cell.length_a   1.000
_cell.length_b   1.000
_cell.length_c   1.000
_cell.angle_alpha   90.00
_cell.angle_beta   90.00
_cell.angle_gamma   90.00
#
_symmetry.space_group_name_H-M   'P 1'
#
loop_
_entity.id
_entity.type
_entity.pdbx_description
1 polymer ?
#
loop_
_entity_poly.entity_id
_entity_poly.type
_entity_poly.pdbx_seq_one_letter_code
_entity_poly.pdbx_strand_id
1 'polypeptide(L)'
;MLKEQFQYWYNLRQEANRCDDPEKANRLKRNIDQAELNRVYYDYFFEGFMKSLLTRYLPLFLMLAYVNEAFKPSQLLERFGRTYVIKVPVHAGEPILMGSVFWFFLCVLFSYGLCSLGKSIGKKARTRRPPSQGDP
;
A
#
# COMPACT_ATOMS: atom_id res chain seq x y z
N MET A 1 5.37 9.73 20.10
CA MET A 1 4.26 10.50 20.70
C MET A 1 2.90 9.80 20.61
N LEU A 2 2.14 9.82 19.49
CA LEU A 2 0.77 9.23 19.50
C LEU A 2 0.74 7.72 19.78
N LYS A 3 1.69 6.96 19.22
CA LYS A 3 1.81 5.51 19.47
C LYS A 3 2.10 5.18 20.95
N GLU A 4 2.93 5.99 21.60
CA GLU A 4 3.30 5.80 23.01
C GLU A 4 2.14 6.19 23.93
N GLN A 5 1.40 7.24 23.60
CA GLN A 5 0.16 7.60 24.31
C GLN A 5 -0.89 6.50 24.16
N PHE A 6 -1.05 5.94 22.96
CA PHE A 6 -1.94 4.80 22.75
C PHE A 6 -1.54 3.61 23.62
N GLN A 7 -0.24 3.25 23.64
CA GLN A 7 0.26 2.16 24.49
C GLN A 7 0.06 2.43 25.98
N TYR A 8 0.25 3.68 26.42
CA TYR A 8 0.02 4.09 27.80
C TYR A 8 -1.46 3.88 28.21
N TRP A 9 -2.40 4.44 27.44
CA TRP A 9 -3.82 4.31 27.75
C TRP A 9 -4.33 2.87 27.61
N TYR A 10 -3.75 2.10 26.69
CA TYR A 10 -4.05 0.69 26.52
C TYR A 10 -3.61 -0.13 27.74
N ASN A 11 -2.41 0.13 28.25
CA ASN A 11 -1.89 -0.53 29.45
C ASN A 11 -2.69 -0.13 30.70
N LEU A 12 -3.09 1.13 30.83
CA LEU A 12 -3.94 1.61 31.92
C LEU A 12 -5.31 0.92 31.93
N ARG A 13 -5.89 0.66 30.75
CA ARG A 13 -7.11 -0.15 30.62
C ARG A 13 -6.89 -1.61 31.05
N GLN A 14 -5.73 -2.19 30.75
CA GLN A 14 -5.38 -3.54 31.19
C GLN A 14 -5.21 -3.63 32.71
N GLU A 15 -4.65 -2.59 33.33
CA GLU A 15 -4.58 -2.49 34.80
C GLU A 15 -5.97 -2.34 35.43
N ALA A 16 -6.85 -1.55 34.82
CA ALA A 16 -8.25 -1.45 35.25
C ALA A 16 -9.03 -2.78 35.13
N ASN A 17 -8.61 -3.71 34.26
CA ASN A 17 -9.17 -5.07 34.19
C ASN A 17 -8.80 -5.94 35.40
N ARG A 18 -7.72 -5.61 36.11
CA ARG A 18 -7.21 -6.37 37.27
C ARG A 18 -7.75 -5.88 38.61
N CYS A 19 -8.64 -4.89 38.61
CA CYS A 19 -9.28 -4.41 39.84
C CYS A 19 -10.27 -5.46 40.36
N ASP A 20 -10.18 -5.80 41.65
CA ASP A 20 -11.06 -6.78 42.32
C ASP A 20 -12.53 -6.35 42.40
N ASP A 21 -12.80 -5.03 42.40
CA ASP A 21 -14.15 -4.50 42.40
C ASP A 21 -14.70 -4.37 40.97
N PRO A 22 -15.68 -5.21 40.57
CA PRO A 22 -16.18 -5.26 39.20
C PRO A 22 -16.92 -3.98 38.81
N GLU A 23 -17.61 -3.30 39.73
CA GLU A 23 -18.33 -2.07 39.40
C GLU A 23 -17.36 -0.91 39.17
N LYS A 24 -16.35 -0.79 40.03
CA LYS A 24 -15.32 0.25 39.90
C LYS A 24 -14.47 0.03 38.64
N ALA A 25 -14.11 -1.22 38.34
CA ALA A 25 -13.42 -1.59 37.13
C ALA A 25 -14.21 -1.20 35.86
N ASN A 26 -15.52 -1.42 35.87
CA ASN A 26 -16.37 -1.13 34.71
C ASN A 26 -16.52 0.40 34.47
N ARG A 27 -16.70 1.19 35.55
CA ARG A 27 -16.75 2.66 35.46
C ARG A 27 -15.42 3.24 34.97
N LEU A 28 -14.30 2.72 35.46
CA LEU A 28 -12.96 3.17 35.07
C LEU A 28 -12.67 2.88 33.59
N LYS A 29 -12.99 1.66 33.11
CA LYS A 29 -12.86 1.31 31.68
C LYS A 29 -13.70 2.22 30.80
N ARG A 30 -14.95 2.49 31.20
CA ARG A 30 -15.84 3.36 30.43
C ARG A 30 -15.29 4.78 30.32
N ASN A 31 -14.74 5.34 31.41
CA ASN A 31 -14.09 6.65 31.37
C ASN A 31 -12.84 6.65 30.49
N ILE A 32 -11.97 5.64 30.58
CA ILE A 32 -10.75 5.53 29.75
C ILE A 32 -11.10 5.41 28.26
N ASP A 33 -12.10 4.58 27.95
CA ASP A 33 -12.57 4.38 26.58
C ASP A 33 -13.21 5.66 26.00
N GLN A 34 -13.96 6.39 26.82
CA GLN A 34 -14.74 7.55 26.39
C GLN A 34 -13.92 8.86 26.34
N ALA A 35 -12.86 8.99 27.14
CA ALA A 35 -12.08 10.23 27.25
C ALA A 35 -10.87 10.27 26.30
N GLU A 36 -10.01 9.25 26.33
CA GLU A 36 -8.70 9.35 25.66
C GLU A 36 -8.39 8.20 24.72
N LEU A 37 -8.75 6.96 25.04
CA LEU A 37 -8.30 5.82 24.23
C LEU A 37 -8.89 5.87 22.81
N ASN A 38 -10.18 6.18 22.69
CA ASN A 38 -10.83 6.26 21.40
C ASN A 38 -10.29 7.44 20.56
N ARG A 39 -10.07 8.59 21.20
CA ARG A 39 -9.54 9.79 20.53
C ARG A 39 -8.12 9.57 20.02
N VAL A 40 -7.21 9.10 20.88
CA VAL A 40 -5.82 8.82 20.52
C VAL A 40 -5.73 7.71 19.47
N TYR A 41 -6.60 6.69 19.55
CA TYR A 41 -6.71 5.67 18.52
C TYR A 41 -7.08 6.26 17.15
N TYR A 42 -8.14 7.06 17.09
CA TYR A 42 -8.58 7.67 15.84
C TYR A 42 -7.55 8.66 15.30
N ASP A 43 -6.93 9.48 16.14
CA ASP A 43 -5.89 10.42 15.71
C ASP A 43 -4.68 9.68 15.11
N TYR A 44 -4.18 8.63 15.79
CA TYR A 44 -3.06 7.82 15.29
C TYR A 44 -3.42 7.09 13.99
N PHE A 45 -4.63 6.53 13.91
CA PHE A 45 -5.12 5.85 12.72
C PHE A 45 -5.26 6.84 11.56
N PHE A 46 -5.91 7.98 11.77
CA PHE A 46 -6.12 8.99 10.74
C PHE A 46 -4.81 9.59 10.26
N GLU A 47 -3.85 9.85 11.14
CA GLU A 47 -2.54 10.36 10.73
C GLU A 47 -1.85 9.37 9.77
N GLY A 48 -1.79 8.09 10.15
CA GLY A 48 -1.21 7.06 9.30
C GLY A 48 -1.98 6.85 8.00
N PHE A 49 -3.31 6.82 8.08
CA PHE A 49 -4.20 6.63 6.94
C PHE A 49 -4.12 7.79 5.96
N MET A 50 -4.29 9.03 6.42
CA MET A 50 -4.24 10.23 5.59
C MET A 50 -2.88 10.43 4.96
N LYS A 51 -1.79 10.19 5.71
CA LYS A 51 -0.44 10.25 5.17
C LYS A 51 -0.27 9.23 4.05
N SER A 52 -0.67 7.98 4.25
CA SER A 52 -0.59 6.93 3.23
C SER A 52 -1.50 7.22 2.03
N LEU A 53 -2.72 7.71 2.29
CA LEU A 53 -3.68 8.13 1.26
C LEU A 53 -3.07 9.19 0.35
N LEU A 54 -2.56 10.27 0.92
CA LEU A 54 -1.99 11.39 0.17
C LEU A 54 -0.68 11.04 -0.53
N THR A 55 0.21 10.30 0.12
CA THR A 55 1.57 10.04 -0.42
C THR A 55 1.65 8.83 -1.34
N ARG A 56 0.77 7.85 -1.19
CA ARG A 56 0.87 6.57 -1.92
C ARG A 56 -0.32 6.30 -2.80
N TYR A 57 -1.53 6.43 -2.27
CA TYR A 57 -2.74 6.06 -3.00
C TYR A 57 -3.18 7.15 -3.98
N LEU A 58 -3.11 8.43 -3.59
CA LEU A 58 -3.55 9.55 -4.41
C LEU A 58 -2.74 9.67 -5.71
N PRO A 59 -1.38 9.59 -5.71
CA PRO A 59 -0.59 9.54 -6.93
C PRO A 59 -0.91 8.32 -7.80
N LEU A 60 -1.19 7.17 -7.17
CA LEU A 60 -1.57 5.95 -7.88
C LEU A 60 -2.91 6.12 -8.58
N PHE A 61 -3.92 6.70 -7.91
CA PHE A 61 -5.23 6.99 -8.51
C PHE A 61 -5.14 8.05 -9.61
N LEU A 62 -4.33 9.10 -9.42
CA LEU A 62 -4.06 10.10 -10.46
C LEU A 62 -3.43 9.45 -11.69
N MET A 63 -2.41 8.60 -11.52
CA MET A 63 -1.81 7.87 -12.62
C MET A 63 -2.79 6.92 -13.29
N LEU A 64 -3.63 6.23 -12.51
CA LEU A 64 -4.66 5.34 -13.05
C LEU A 64 -5.69 6.11 -13.89
N ALA A 65 -6.15 7.27 -13.39
CA ALA A 65 -7.05 8.15 -14.10
C ALA A 65 -6.40 8.72 -15.37
N TYR A 66 -5.14 9.13 -15.28
CA TYR A 66 -4.36 9.61 -16.42
C TYR A 66 -4.22 8.53 -17.50
N VAL A 67 -3.84 7.30 -17.13
CA VAL A 67 -3.74 6.18 -18.07
C VAL A 67 -5.10 5.88 -18.70
N ASN A 68 -6.17 5.88 -17.90
CA ASN A 68 -7.50 5.67 -18.43
C ASN A 68 -7.88 6.75 -19.46
N GLU A 69 -7.58 8.02 -19.17
CA GLU A 69 -7.89 9.15 -20.05
C GLU A 69 -7.01 9.20 -21.30
N ALA A 70 -5.68 9.11 -21.14
CA ALA A 70 -4.69 9.23 -22.21
C ALA A 70 -4.80 8.10 -23.24
N PHE A 71 -5.26 6.93 -22.81
CA PHE A 71 -5.47 5.76 -23.66
C PHE A 71 -6.95 5.49 -23.95
N LYS A 72 -7.80 6.54 -23.95
CA LYS A 72 -9.13 6.47 -24.55
C LYS A 72 -9.02 6.28 -26.07
N PRO A 73 -9.90 5.48 -26.72
CA PRO A 73 -9.86 5.24 -28.16
C PRO A 73 -9.87 6.50 -29.02
N SER A 74 -10.58 7.55 -28.57
CA SER A 74 -10.63 8.86 -29.23
C SER A 74 -9.28 9.58 -29.21
N GLN A 75 -8.62 9.65 -28.06
CA GLN A 75 -7.29 10.27 -27.92
C GLN A 75 -6.20 9.45 -28.63
N LEU A 76 -6.34 8.13 -28.64
CA LEU A 76 -5.46 7.21 -29.38
C LEU A 76 -5.60 7.40 -30.90
N LEU A 77 -6.82 7.58 -31.39
CA LEU A 77 -7.07 7.84 -32.81
C LEU A 77 -6.48 9.19 -33.23
N GLU A 78 -6.61 10.22 -32.38
CA GLU A 78 -6.07 11.55 -32.65
C GLU A 78 -4.53 11.60 -32.60
N ARG A 79 -3.90 10.92 -31.63
CA ARG A 79 -2.43 10.98 -31.44
C ARG A 79 -1.65 9.93 -32.21
N PHE A 80 -2.23 8.75 -32.42
CA PHE A 80 -1.54 7.59 -33.00
C PHE A 80 -2.21 7.03 -34.25
N GLY A 81 -3.37 7.57 -34.66
CA GLY A 81 -4.11 7.10 -35.84
C GLY A 81 -4.70 5.69 -35.69
N ARG A 82 -4.79 5.17 -34.46
CA ARG A 82 -5.27 3.82 -34.16
C ARG A 82 -6.20 3.87 -32.95
N THR A 83 -7.27 3.09 -32.92
CA THR A 83 -8.25 3.09 -31.81
C THR A 83 -7.87 2.18 -30.64
N TYR A 84 -6.77 1.45 -30.73
CA TYR A 84 -6.40 0.41 -29.77
C TYR A 84 -4.93 0.50 -29.35
N VAL A 85 -4.67 0.24 -28.06
CA VAL A 85 -3.31 0.18 -27.50
C VAL A 85 -2.64 -1.15 -27.87
N ILE A 86 -3.36 -2.27 -27.67
CA ILE A 86 -2.92 -3.61 -28.03
C ILE A 86 -4.12 -4.36 -28.59
N LYS A 87 -3.95 -4.91 -29.80
CA LYS A 87 -4.86 -5.87 -30.40
C LYS A 87 -4.22 -7.23 -30.23
N VAL A 88 -4.77 -8.08 -29.36
CA VAL A 88 -4.32 -9.48 -29.25
C VAL A 88 -5.08 -10.28 -30.31
N PRO A 89 -4.43 -10.81 -31.36
CA PRO A 89 -5.09 -11.67 -32.32
C PRO A 89 -5.36 -13.02 -31.67
N VAL A 90 -6.63 -13.31 -31.37
CA VAL A 90 -7.07 -14.65 -30.97
C VAL A 90 -7.28 -15.46 -32.26
N HIS A 91 -6.69 -16.66 -32.34
CA HIS A 91 -6.69 -17.53 -33.51
C HIS A 91 -8.09 -18.00 -34.00
N ALA A 92 -9.19 -17.61 -33.34
CA ALA A 92 -10.54 -18.07 -33.63
C ALA A 92 -11.66 -17.11 -33.17
N GLY A 93 -11.46 -15.79 -33.20
CA GLY A 93 -12.54 -14.86 -32.81
C GLY A 93 -12.21 -13.38 -32.87
N GLU A 94 -13.26 -12.56 -32.63
CA GLU A 94 -13.20 -11.10 -32.52
C GLU A 94 -12.05 -10.65 -31.60
N PRO A 95 -11.25 -9.65 -32.02
CA PRO A 95 -10.09 -9.21 -31.28
C PRO A 95 -10.49 -8.65 -29.91
N ILE A 96 -9.94 -9.21 -28.84
CA ILE A 96 -10.17 -8.68 -27.49
C ILE A 96 -9.39 -7.37 -27.36
N LEU A 97 -10.13 -6.27 -27.32
CA LEU A 97 -9.63 -4.94 -27.00
C LEU A 97 -9.27 -4.92 -25.51
N MET A 98 -7.99 -5.12 -25.21
CA MET A 98 -7.51 -5.12 -23.83
C MET A 98 -7.49 -3.68 -23.32
N GLY A 99 -8.24 -3.41 -22.25
CA GLY A 99 -8.31 -2.08 -21.65
C GLY A 99 -6.93 -1.58 -21.21
N SER A 100 -6.64 -0.30 -21.47
CA SER A 100 -5.38 0.35 -21.14
C SER A 100 -4.99 0.22 -19.66
N VAL A 101 -5.98 0.29 -18.78
CA VAL A 101 -5.82 0.10 -17.34
C VAL A 101 -5.35 -1.31 -16.99
N PHE A 102 -5.92 -2.34 -17.63
CA PHE A 102 -5.51 -3.73 -17.41
C PHE A 102 -4.07 -3.97 -17.86
N TRP A 103 -3.69 -3.41 -19.01
CA TRP A 103 -2.31 -3.48 -19.49
C TRP A 103 -1.33 -2.78 -18.55
N PHE A 104 -1.70 -1.62 -18.03
CA PHE A 104 -0.89 -0.90 -17.04
C PHE A 104 -0.64 -1.76 -15.78
N PHE A 105 -1.67 -2.43 -15.26
CA PHE A 105 -1.50 -3.36 -14.14
C PHE A 105 -0.53 -4.49 -14.46
N LEU A 106 -0.61 -5.08 -15.66
CA LEU A 106 0.33 -6.11 -16.10
C LEU A 106 1.77 -5.60 -16.15
N CYS A 107 2.01 -4.41 -16.70
CA CYS A 107 3.35 -3.81 -16.72
C CYS A 107 3.88 -3.54 -15.31
N VAL A 108 3.04 -3.03 -14.40
CA VAL A 108 3.42 -2.82 -13.00
C VAL A 108 3.79 -4.15 -12.34
N LEU A 109 2.95 -5.19 -12.48
CA LEU A 109 3.26 -6.51 -11.94
C LEU A 109 4.57 -7.08 -12.50
N PHE A 110 4.80 -6.93 -13.80
CA PHE A 110 6.02 -7.41 -14.45
C PHE A 110 7.26 -6.66 -13.95
N SER A 111 7.18 -5.34 -13.77
CA SER A 111 8.27 -4.53 -13.22
C SER A 111 8.64 -4.92 -11.79
N TYR A 112 7.64 -5.20 -10.94
CA TYR A 112 7.88 -5.72 -9.58
C TYR A 112 8.51 -7.12 -9.61
N GLY A 113 8.06 -7.99 -10.53
CA GLY A 113 8.63 -9.31 -10.76
C GLY A 113 10.12 -9.23 -11.13
N LEU A 114 10.47 -8.40 -12.12
CA LEU A 114 11.84 -8.16 -12.56
C LEU A 114 12.72 -7.59 -11.42
N CYS A 115 12.20 -6.63 -10.65
CA CYS A 115 12.94 -6.05 -9.53
C CYS A 115 13.19 -7.07 -8.41
N SER A 116 12.21 -7.95 -8.13
CA SER A 116 12.34 -9.03 -7.15
C SER A 116 13.40 -10.06 -7.58
N LEU A 117 13.38 -10.45 -8.85
CA LEU A 117 14.40 -11.33 -9.44
C LEU A 117 15.80 -10.70 -9.37
N GLY A 118 15.92 -9.41 -9.72
CA GLY A 118 17.19 -8.68 -9.62
C GLY A 118 17.74 -8.62 -8.20
N LYS A 119 16.88 -8.38 -7.20
CA LYS A 119 17.27 -8.41 -5.77
C LYS A 119 17.68 -9.80 -5.31
N SER A 120 17.03 -10.85 -5.79
CA SER A 120 17.38 -12.25 -5.47
C SER A 120 18.75 -12.61 -6.03
N ILE A 121 19.04 -12.23 -7.28
CA ILE A 121 20.33 -12.43 -7.93
C ILE A 121 21.43 -11.61 -7.23
N GLY A 122 21.15 -10.35 -6.88
CA GLY A 122 22.09 -9.48 -6.15
C GLY A 122 22.42 -9.97 -4.75
N LYS A 123 21.45 -10.53 -4.02
CA LYS A 123 21.70 -11.19 -2.72
C LYS A 123 22.59 -12.41 -2.89
N LYS A 124 22.34 -13.25 -3.90
CA LYS A 124 23.17 -14.43 -4.21
C LYS A 124 24.61 -14.07 -4.60
N ALA A 125 24.80 -12.96 -5.31
CA ALA A 125 26.12 -12.44 -5.66
C ALA A 125 26.87 -11.85 -4.45
N ARG A 126 26.15 -11.22 -3.51
CA ARG A 126 26.74 -10.66 -2.29
C ARG A 126 27.19 -11.73 -1.29
N THR A 127 26.53 -12.88 -1.22
CA THR A 127 26.95 -14.02 -0.38
C THR A 127 28.12 -14.81 -0.99
N ARG A 128 28.43 -14.63 -2.28
CA ARG A 128 29.54 -15.31 -2.99
C ARG A 128 30.82 -14.49 -3.09
N ARG A 129 30.88 -13.25 -2.59
CA ARG A 129 32.18 -12.55 -2.46
C ARG A 129 32.98 -13.24 -1.34
N PRO A 130 34.10 -13.91 -1.64
CA PRO A 130 34.99 -14.38 -0.59
C PRO A 130 35.50 -13.17 0.21
N PRO A 131 35.78 -13.31 1.52
CA PRO A 131 36.43 -12.25 2.27
C PRO A 131 37.74 -11.92 1.56
N SER A 132 37.87 -10.68 1.07
CA SER A 132 39.15 -10.18 0.59
C SER A 132 40.07 -10.13 1.80
N GLN A 133 41.07 -10.98 1.69
CA GLN A 133 42.23 -11.14 2.52
C GLN A 133 43.15 -9.93 2.34
N GLY A 134 43.61 -9.34 3.45
CA GLY A 134 44.69 -8.35 3.49
C GLY A 134 44.33 -6.98 2.88
N ASP A 135 44.90 -5.84 3.27
CA ASP A 135 46.10 -5.49 4.02
C ASP A 135 46.00 -3.96 4.30
N PRO A 136 47.03 -3.29 4.84
CA PRO A 136 47.85 -3.51 6.03
C PRO A 136 47.52 -2.52 7.16
#